data_AF-K9V0U4-F1
#
_entry.id   AF-K9V0U4-F1
#
_cell.length_a   1.000
_cell.length_b   1.000
_cell.length_c   1.000
_cell.angle_alpha   90.00
_cell.angle_beta   90.00
_cell.angle_gamma   90.00
#
_symmetry.space_group_name_H-M   'P 1'
#
loop_
_entity.id
_entity.type
_entity.pdbx_description
1 polymer ?
#
loop_
_entity_poly.entity_id
_entity_poly.type
_entity_poly.pdbx_seq_one_letter_code
_entity_poly.pdbx_strand_id
1 'polypeptide(L)'
;MAVTISQEKAGFKPSQRIIEELKLLEKVARNVIVGSKTVGDIKYIAVLIKGMPLSSKKFTVSNTDVLFLLPPDYPRLPPIGCYLNYPWNTLGEGDHHFTRQSYYGAPFLSEEGWYWYCVGLGGGFNHDVWLNSWRPSNNPENGHNLATLFVTARHAINSDD
;
A
#
# COMPACT_ATOMS: atom_id res chain seq x y z
N MET A 1 -9.65 7.08 -16.30
CA MET A 1 -9.02 6.27 -15.24
C MET A 1 -9.48 4.85 -15.43
N ALA A 2 -8.59 3.86 -15.31
CA ALA A 2 -8.92 2.47 -15.53
C ALA A 2 -8.19 1.61 -14.48
N VAL A 3 -8.93 0.89 -13.66
CA VAL A 3 -8.42 -0.29 -12.95
C VAL A 3 -8.20 -1.40 -13.96
N THR A 4 -6.96 -1.88 -14.04
CA THR A 4 -6.61 -3.07 -14.80
C THR A 4 -6.50 -4.25 -13.84
N ILE A 5 -7.37 -5.24 -13.98
CA ILE A 5 -7.20 -6.49 -13.27
C ILE A 5 -6.20 -7.33 -14.09
N SER A 6 -5.01 -7.53 -13.54
CA SER A 6 -3.99 -8.41 -14.11
C SER A 6 -4.58 -9.81 -14.21
N GLN A 7 -4.78 -10.27 -15.44
CA GLN A 7 -5.05 -11.66 -15.73
C GLN A 7 -3.73 -12.42 -15.57
N GLU A 8 -3.34 -12.74 -14.35
CA GLU A 8 -2.30 -13.75 -14.16
C GLU A 8 -2.73 -15.03 -14.89
N LYS A 9 -1.76 -15.80 -15.40
CA LYS A 9 -1.98 -17.13 -16.01
C LYS A 9 -2.77 -18.12 -15.12
N ALA A 10 -3.04 -17.76 -13.86
CA ALA A 10 -3.73 -18.55 -12.84
C ALA A 10 -5.16 -18.05 -12.46
N GLY A 11 -5.79 -17.16 -13.23
CA GLY A 11 -7.22 -16.87 -13.06
C GLY A 11 -7.57 -16.09 -11.78
N PHE A 12 -6.75 -15.09 -11.40
CA PHE A 12 -7.06 -14.17 -10.30
C PHE A 12 -8.44 -13.51 -10.50
N LYS A 13 -9.31 -13.65 -9.49
CA LYS A 13 -10.63 -13.02 -9.43
C LYS A 13 -10.76 -12.29 -8.10
N PRO A 14 -10.79 -10.95 -8.08
CA PRO A 14 -11.00 -10.21 -6.85
C PRO A 14 -12.39 -10.50 -6.27
N SER A 15 -12.50 -10.50 -4.94
CA SER A 15 -13.79 -10.62 -4.27
C SER A 15 -14.65 -9.37 -4.51
N GLN A 16 -15.96 -9.48 -4.28
CA GLN A 16 -16.88 -8.34 -4.38
C GLN A 16 -16.42 -7.15 -3.54
N ARG A 17 -15.91 -7.44 -2.33
CA ARG A 17 -15.33 -6.44 -1.42
C ARG A 17 -14.21 -5.65 -2.11
N ILE A 18 -13.26 -6.33 -2.74
CA ILE A 18 -12.14 -5.66 -3.42
C ILE A 18 -12.63 -4.88 -4.63
N ILE A 19 -13.58 -5.42 -5.41
CA ILE A 19 -14.16 -4.72 -6.58
C ILE A 19 -14.78 -3.39 -6.16
N GLU A 20 -15.54 -3.37 -5.06
CA GLU A 20 -16.16 -2.15 -4.55
C GLU A 20 -15.14 -1.13 -4.05
N GLU A 21 -14.13 -1.56 -3.30
CA GLU A 21 -13.07 -0.67 -2.85
C GLU A 21 -12.22 -0.11 -4.00
N LEU A 22 -12.02 -0.88 -5.07
CA LEU A 22 -11.31 -0.40 -6.26
C LEU A 22 -12.06 0.75 -6.94
N LYS A 23 -13.41 0.71 -7.00
CA LYS A 23 -14.22 1.83 -7.49
C LYS A 23 -14.05 3.08 -6.64
N LEU A 24 -13.86 2.92 -5.33
CA LEU A 24 -13.57 4.04 -4.43
C LEU A 24 -12.14 4.57 -4.65
N LEU A 25 -11.17 3.67 -4.78
CA LEU A 25 -9.76 4.01 -5.01
C LEU A 25 -9.58 4.79 -6.31
N GLU A 26 -10.30 4.44 -7.39
CA GLU A 26 -10.27 5.17 -8.67
C GLU A 26 -10.66 6.65 -8.56
N LYS A 27 -11.34 7.06 -7.49
CA LYS A 27 -11.68 8.48 -7.25
C LYS A 27 -10.47 9.29 -6.81
N VAL A 28 -9.44 8.65 -6.25
CA VAL A 28 -8.29 9.31 -5.61
C VAL A 28 -6.94 8.91 -6.20
N ALA A 29 -6.87 7.78 -6.89
CA ALA A 29 -5.68 7.23 -7.52
C ALA A 29 -5.84 7.09 -9.04
N ARG A 30 -4.73 7.22 -9.77
CA ARG A 30 -4.69 6.99 -11.22
C ARG A 30 -3.97 5.68 -11.50
N ASN A 31 -4.32 5.02 -12.61
CA ASN A 31 -3.62 3.84 -13.14
C ASN A 31 -3.43 2.73 -12.10
N VAL A 32 -4.54 2.13 -11.66
CA VAL A 32 -4.54 1.06 -10.67
C VAL A 32 -4.44 -0.29 -11.39
N ILE A 33 -3.54 -1.16 -10.94
CA ILE A 33 -3.39 -2.53 -11.42
C ILE A 33 -3.58 -3.46 -10.23
N VAL A 34 -4.36 -4.53 -10.39
CA VAL A 34 -4.63 -5.49 -9.32
C VAL A 34 -4.32 -6.90 -9.76
N GLY A 35 -3.60 -7.66 -8.95
CA GLY A 35 -3.27 -9.06 -9.21
C GLY A 35 -3.11 -9.84 -7.92
N SER A 36 -2.49 -11.02 -8.03
CA SER A 36 -1.94 -11.72 -6.86
C SER A 36 -0.42 -11.60 -6.81
N LYS A 37 0.15 -11.80 -5.63
CA LYS A 37 1.58 -12.05 -5.46
C LYS A 37 1.75 -13.05 -4.33
N THR A 38 2.51 -14.12 -4.58
CA THR A 38 2.88 -15.07 -3.54
C THR A 38 4.27 -14.72 -3.01
N VAL A 39 4.42 -14.63 -1.69
CA VAL A 39 5.72 -14.47 -1.02
C VAL A 39 5.81 -15.55 0.05
N GLY A 40 6.80 -16.43 -0.07
CA GLY A 40 6.84 -17.67 0.71
C GLY A 40 5.55 -18.46 0.49
N ASP A 41 4.86 -18.80 1.57
CA ASP A 41 3.59 -19.57 1.54
C ASP A 41 2.34 -18.69 1.58
N ILE A 42 2.49 -17.35 1.58
CA ILE A 42 1.37 -16.42 1.70
C ILE A 42 1.03 -15.83 0.32
N LYS A 43 -0.23 -16.00 -0.09
CA LYS A 43 -0.79 -15.36 -1.29
C LYS A 43 -1.48 -14.05 -0.92
N TYR A 44 -0.93 -12.95 -1.42
CA TYR A 44 -1.47 -11.60 -1.25
C TYR A 44 -2.31 -11.19 -2.46
N ILE A 45 -3.26 -10.28 -2.24
CA ILE A 45 -3.79 -9.44 -3.31
C ILE A 45 -2.84 -8.24 -3.46
N ALA A 46 -2.26 -8.09 -4.65
CA ALA A 46 -1.35 -7.01 -4.97
C ALA A 46 -2.15 -5.87 -5.62
N VAL A 47 -2.16 -4.70 -5.00
CA VAL A 47 -2.76 -3.47 -5.55
C VAL A 47 -1.64 -2.49 -5.86
N LEU A 48 -1.36 -2.30 -7.14
CA LEU A 48 -0.34 -1.40 -7.67
C LEU A 48 -0.99 -0.11 -8.17
N ILE A 49 -0.49 1.03 -7.74
CA ILE A 49 -0.92 2.36 -8.16
C ILE A 49 0.28 3.01 -8.85
N LYS A 50 0.13 3.33 -10.14
CA LYS A 50 1.26 3.83 -10.92
C LYS A 50 1.37 5.36 -10.90
N GLY A 51 2.60 5.85 -10.77
CA GLY A 51 2.94 7.27 -10.91
C GLY A 51 2.25 8.17 -9.89
N MET A 52 2.21 7.76 -8.62
CA MET A 52 1.82 8.64 -7.52
C MET A 52 2.79 9.84 -7.48
N PRO A 53 2.30 11.09 -7.53
CA PRO A 53 3.16 12.27 -7.43
C PRO A 53 3.92 12.33 -6.11
N LEU A 54 5.15 12.80 -6.18
CA LEU A 54 6.02 13.03 -5.04
C LEU A 54 6.34 14.52 -4.85
N SER A 55 6.47 14.93 -3.60
CA SER A 55 6.87 16.27 -3.19
C SER A 55 8.32 16.51 -3.59
N SER A 56 8.56 17.53 -4.42
CA SER A 56 9.92 17.95 -4.80
C SER A 56 10.75 18.49 -3.63
N LYS A 57 10.11 18.77 -2.49
CA LYS A 57 10.81 19.18 -1.26
C LYS A 57 11.52 18.01 -0.58
N LYS A 58 10.97 16.79 -0.72
CA LYS A 58 11.45 15.59 -0.03
C LYS A 58 12.19 14.62 -0.96
N PHE A 59 11.78 14.54 -2.23
CA PHE A 59 12.29 13.57 -3.19
C PHE A 59 12.93 14.22 -4.41
N THR A 60 14.01 13.61 -4.92
CA THR A 60 14.67 14.02 -6.17
C THR A 60 13.93 13.57 -7.44
N VAL A 61 12.94 12.69 -7.29
CA VAL A 61 12.07 12.19 -8.36
C VAL A 61 10.67 12.76 -8.20
N SER A 62 9.93 12.92 -9.31
CA SER A 62 8.60 13.56 -9.30
C SER A 62 7.44 12.59 -9.06
N ASN A 63 7.68 11.28 -9.16
CA ASN A 63 6.66 10.26 -8.96
C ASN A 63 7.27 8.91 -8.56
N THR A 64 6.43 8.06 -7.98
CA THR A 64 6.73 6.66 -7.63
C THR A 64 5.50 5.80 -7.88
N ASP A 65 5.72 4.52 -8.15
CA ASP A 65 4.66 3.53 -8.04
C ASP A 65 4.49 3.15 -6.55
N VAL A 66 3.25 2.83 -6.16
CA VAL A 66 2.90 2.38 -4.80
C VAL A 66 2.27 1.00 -4.90
N LEU A 67 2.79 0.04 -4.15
CA LEU A 67 2.27 -1.31 -4.06
C LEU A 67 1.75 -1.59 -2.64
N PHE A 68 0.50 -2.02 -2.54
CA PHE A 68 -0.05 -2.63 -1.33
C PHE A 68 -0.15 -4.14 -1.49
N LEU A 69 0.27 -4.87 -0.46
CA LEU A 69 0.06 -6.31 -0.35
C LEU A 69 -1.01 -6.56 0.71
N LEU A 70 -2.22 -6.87 0.26
CA LEU A 70 -3.33 -7.16 1.16
C LEU A 70 -3.21 -8.61 1.65
N PRO A 71 -3.22 -8.85 2.97
CA PRO A 71 -3.14 -10.19 3.51
C PRO A 71 -4.40 -11.00 3.16
N PRO A 72 -4.36 -12.34 3.25
CA PRO A 72 -5.51 -13.21 3.01
C PRO A 72 -6.76 -12.83 3.81
N ASP A 73 -6.56 -12.31 5.03
CA ASP A 73 -7.60 -11.89 5.95
C ASP A 73 -8.15 -10.48 5.68
N TYR A 74 -7.69 -9.76 4.64
CA TYR A 74 -8.24 -8.46 4.31
C TYR A 74 -9.76 -8.55 4.04
N PRO A 75 -10.59 -7.63 4.57
CA PRO A 75 -10.25 -6.37 5.24
C PRO A 75 -10.11 -6.49 6.76
N ARG A 76 -10.23 -7.67 7.37
CA ARG A 76 -10.09 -7.82 8.83
C ARG A 76 -8.72 -7.37 9.31
N LEU A 77 -7.67 -7.66 8.54
CA LEU A 77 -6.32 -7.15 8.76
C LEU A 77 -5.93 -6.14 7.66
N PRO A 78 -5.31 -5.00 8.01
CA PRO A 78 -4.77 -4.07 7.03
C PRO A 78 -3.49 -4.63 6.36
N PRO A 79 -3.05 -4.05 5.23
CA PRO A 79 -1.69 -4.29 4.74
C PRO A 79 -0.65 -3.79 5.75
N ILE A 80 0.48 -4.48 5.81
CA ILE A 80 1.62 -4.13 6.66
C ILE A 80 2.46 -3.11 5.88
N GLY A 81 2.07 -1.84 5.93
CA GLY A 81 2.71 -0.74 5.20
C GLY A 81 2.41 -0.73 3.69
N CYS A 82 3.25 -0.03 2.92
CA CYS A 82 3.24 -0.05 1.46
C CYS A 82 4.66 -0.13 0.90
N TYR A 83 4.80 -0.41 -0.40
CA TYR A 83 6.08 -0.47 -1.08
C TYR A 83 6.18 0.58 -2.17
N LEU A 84 7.36 1.17 -2.32
CA LEU A 84 7.69 2.14 -3.36
C LEU A 84 8.75 1.55 -4.29
N ASN A 85 8.70 1.89 -5.58
CA ASN A 85 9.62 1.34 -6.59
C ASN A 85 10.89 2.17 -6.77
N TYR A 86 11.24 2.98 -5.77
CA TYR A 86 12.38 3.88 -5.82
C TYR A 86 13.22 3.76 -4.55
N PRO A 87 14.52 3.43 -4.66
CA PRO A 87 15.44 3.47 -3.53
C PRO A 87 15.70 4.93 -3.15
N TRP A 88 15.38 5.32 -1.91
CA TRP A 88 15.24 6.72 -1.55
C TRP A 88 16.57 7.48 -1.39
N ASN A 89 16.79 8.43 -2.29
CA ASN A 89 17.65 9.60 -2.08
C ASN A 89 16.76 10.79 -1.68
N THR A 90 16.53 10.99 -0.38
CA THR A 90 15.80 12.16 0.14
C THR A 90 16.71 13.39 0.19
N LEU A 91 16.12 14.58 0.13
CA LEU A 91 16.84 15.84 0.39
C LEU A 91 16.92 16.06 1.93
N GLY A 92 18.05 15.76 2.58
CA GLY A 92 18.27 16.09 4.01
C GLY A 92 18.45 14.89 4.95
N GLU A 93 18.24 15.09 6.26
CA GLU A 93 18.32 14.03 7.30
C GLU A 93 17.18 13.03 7.06
N GLY A 94 17.53 11.84 6.56
CA GLY A 94 16.59 10.86 6.01
C GLY A 94 15.43 10.48 6.93
N ASP A 95 14.27 10.20 6.34
CA ASP A 95 13.05 9.93 7.10
C ASP A 95 13.09 8.55 7.81
N HIS A 96 12.74 8.55 9.10
CA HIS A 96 12.87 7.41 10.01
C HIS A 96 11.86 6.28 9.76
N HIS A 97 10.88 6.49 8.89
CA HIS A 97 9.98 5.45 8.39
C HIS A 97 10.60 4.65 7.24
N PHE A 98 11.75 5.12 6.72
CA PHE A 98 12.53 4.43 5.71
C PHE A 98 13.52 3.48 6.33
N THR A 99 13.25 2.21 6.11
CA THR A 99 14.19 1.18 6.46
C THR A 99 14.45 0.39 5.20
N ARG A 100 15.73 0.21 4.84
CA ARG A 100 16.14 -0.72 3.77
C ARG A 100 15.89 -2.19 4.16
N GLN A 101 14.92 -2.40 5.04
CA GLN A 101 14.50 -3.59 5.73
C GLN A 101 12.98 -3.48 5.87
N SER A 102 12.28 -4.61 5.85
CA SER A 102 10.88 -4.65 6.23
C SER A 102 10.76 -4.99 7.72
N TYR A 103 9.74 -4.44 8.39
CA TYR A 103 9.40 -4.79 9.78
C TYR A 103 8.03 -5.44 9.89
N TYR A 104 7.74 -5.96 11.09
CA TYR A 104 6.41 -6.45 11.48
C TYR A 104 5.88 -7.60 10.61
N GLY A 105 6.80 -8.38 10.03
CA GLY A 105 6.49 -9.48 9.14
C GLY A 105 6.14 -9.06 7.70
N ALA A 106 6.39 -7.81 7.31
CA ALA A 106 6.20 -7.42 5.91
C ALA A 106 7.22 -8.14 5.00
N PRO A 107 6.79 -8.64 3.83
CA PRO A 107 7.68 -9.18 2.80
C PRO A 107 8.89 -8.30 2.48
N PHE A 108 10.08 -8.90 2.39
CA PHE A 108 11.26 -8.20 1.89
C PHE A 108 11.35 -8.36 0.37
N LEU A 109 11.22 -7.24 -0.37
CA LEU A 109 11.08 -7.25 -1.83
C LEU A 109 12.10 -6.37 -2.56
N SER A 110 13.20 -5.99 -1.89
CA SER A 110 14.17 -5.04 -2.48
C SER A 110 14.87 -5.60 -3.72
N GLU A 111 15.05 -6.92 -3.79
CA GLU A 111 15.60 -7.61 -4.97
C GLU A 111 14.68 -7.47 -6.20
N GLU A 112 13.40 -7.22 -5.98
CA GLU A 112 12.41 -6.94 -7.03
C GLU A 112 12.23 -5.42 -7.27
N GLY A 113 13.10 -4.59 -6.68
CA GLY A 113 13.03 -3.13 -6.77
C GLY A 113 11.92 -2.49 -5.92
N TRP A 114 11.33 -3.24 -4.98
CA TRP A 114 10.29 -2.76 -4.09
C TRP A 114 10.82 -2.54 -2.68
N TYR A 115 10.65 -1.32 -2.20
CA TYR A 115 11.20 -0.93 -0.91
C TYR A 115 10.04 -0.59 0.04
N TRP A 116 10.06 -1.22 1.22
CA TRP A 116 9.00 -1.08 2.21
C TRP A 116 9.03 0.29 2.89
N TYR A 117 7.87 0.92 3.02
CA TYR A 117 7.68 2.18 3.70
C TYR A 117 6.68 2.01 4.84
N CYS A 118 7.12 2.35 6.06
CA CYS A 118 6.30 2.33 7.26
C CYS A 118 5.35 3.52 7.27
N VAL A 119 4.34 3.49 6.41
CA VAL A 119 3.17 4.34 6.64
C VAL A 119 2.48 3.76 7.87
N GLY A 120 2.27 4.55 8.92
CA GLY A 120 1.47 4.20 10.09
C GLY A 120 -0.01 3.99 9.76
N LEU A 121 -0.32 3.16 8.75
CA LEU A 121 -1.65 2.79 8.24
C LEU A 121 -2.51 2.08 9.28
N GLY A 122 -1.96 1.87 10.48
CA GLY A 122 -2.63 1.44 11.69
C GLY A 122 -1.93 1.92 12.97
N GLY A 123 -1.17 3.03 12.96
CA GLY A 123 -0.53 3.63 14.14
C GLY A 123 0.41 2.70 14.93
N GLY A 124 1.71 2.72 14.65
CA GLY A 124 2.78 2.20 15.52
C GLY A 124 2.65 0.73 15.95
N PHE A 125 3.34 -0.18 15.26
CA PHE A 125 3.24 -1.64 15.41
C PHE A 125 3.77 -2.16 16.76
N ASN A 126 2.96 -2.00 17.80
CA ASN A 126 3.10 -2.66 19.08
C ASN A 126 1.90 -3.59 19.31
N HIS A 127 2.18 -4.85 19.66
CA HIS A 127 1.19 -5.92 19.82
C HIS A 127 0.06 -5.54 20.80
N ASP A 128 0.33 -4.63 21.74
CA ASP A 128 -0.56 -4.31 22.85
C ASP A 128 -1.58 -3.17 22.58
N VAL A 129 -1.49 -2.44 21.44
CA VAL A 129 -2.32 -1.23 21.19
C VAL A 129 -3.07 -1.24 19.83
N TRP A 130 -2.72 -2.18 18.94
CA TRP A 130 -2.88 -2.01 17.48
C TRP A 130 -4.27 -2.23 16.85
N LEU A 131 -5.15 -2.98 17.49
CA LEU A 131 -6.46 -3.31 16.90
C LEU A 131 -7.46 -2.13 16.85
N ASN A 132 -7.08 -0.93 17.32
CA ASN A 132 -8.04 0.15 17.58
C ASN A 132 -8.21 1.20 16.48
N SER A 133 -7.27 1.33 15.53
CA SER A 133 -7.34 2.39 14.49
C SER A 133 -7.84 1.89 13.14
N TRP A 134 -7.46 0.68 12.71
CA TRP A 134 -8.02 0.08 11.49
C TRP A 134 -9.48 -0.33 11.75
N ARG A 135 -10.43 0.41 11.17
CA ARG A 135 -11.87 0.23 11.37
C ARG A 135 -12.58 0.00 10.05
N PRO A 136 -12.41 -1.17 9.42
CA PRO A 136 -13.19 -1.54 8.25
C PRO A 136 -14.63 -1.78 8.70
N SER A 137 -15.63 -1.44 7.88
CA SER A 137 -16.99 -1.96 8.07
C SER A 137 -17.34 -2.96 6.98
N ASN A 138 -18.45 -3.67 7.14
CA ASN A 138 -18.98 -4.59 6.14
C ASN A 138 -19.36 -3.88 4.84
N ASN A 139 -19.80 -2.61 4.92
CA ASN A 139 -20.00 -1.77 3.75
C ASN A 139 -18.68 -1.08 3.38
N PRO A 140 -18.12 -1.27 2.18
CA PRO A 140 -16.83 -0.70 1.79
C PRO A 140 -16.79 0.84 1.76
N GLU A 141 -17.93 1.49 1.62
CA GLU A 141 -18.04 2.95 1.67
C GLU A 141 -17.97 3.50 3.10
N ASN A 142 -18.24 2.66 4.10
CA ASN A 142 -18.28 3.04 5.50
C ASN A 142 -17.09 2.41 6.23
N GLY A 143 -16.13 3.23 6.66
CA GLY A 143 -14.92 2.77 7.35
C GLY A 143 -13.70 2.71 6.45
N HIS A 144 -12.62 2.12 6.97
CA HIS A 144 -11.36 2.08 6.24
C HIS A 144 -11.36 1.07 5.09
N ASN A 145 -10.75 1.47 3.98
CA ASN A 145 -10.68 0.78 2.70
C ASN A 145 -9.42 1.19 1.91
N LEU A 146 -9.22 0.62 0.72
CA LEU A 146 -8.11 0.94 -0.19
C LEU A 146 -7.95 2.44 -0.50
N ALA A 147 -9.06 3.18 -0.66
CA ALA A 147 -8.99 4.62 -0.93
C ALA A 147 -8.42 5.38 0.27
N THR A 148 -8.91 5.08 1.48
CA THR A 148 -8.36 5.68 2.72
C THR A 148 -6.90 5.28 2.93
N LEU A 149 -6.53 4.02 2.67
CA LEU A 149 -5.15 3.54 2.76
C LEU A 149 -4.23 4.34 1.83
N PHE A 150 -4.64 4.52 0.57
CA PHE A 150 -3.84 5.28 -0.39
C PHE A 150 -3.73 6.75 -0.03
N VAL A 151 -4.82 7.40 0.40
CA VAL A 151 -4.78 8.82 0.79
C VAL A 151 -3.84 9.03 1.99
N THR A 152 -3.92 8.16 3.00
CA THR A 152 -3.03 8.21 4.17
C THR A 152 -1.58 7.95 3.78
N ALA A 153 -1.31 6.93 2.96
CA ALA A 153 0.03 6.65 2.45
C ALA A 153 0.59 7.83 1.67
N ARG A 154 -0.18 8.37 0.71
CA ARG A 154 0.25 9.52 -0.10
C ARG A 154 0.56 10.74 0.77
N HIS A 155 -0.23 10.99 1.81
CA HIS A 155 0.03 12.08 2.74
C HIS A 155 1.32 11.84 3.53
N ALA A 156 1.44 10.71 4.23
CA ALA A 156 2.62 10.38 5.03
C ALA A 156 3.92 10.31 4.21
N ILE A 157 3.85 9.89 2.94
CA ILE A 157 5.01 9.88 2.05
C ILE A 157 5.46 11.31 1.74
N ASN A 158 4.52 12.22 1.49
CA ASN A 158 4.80 13.56 0.95
C ASN A 158 4.91 14.67 1.99
N SER A 159 4.45 14.43 3.22
CA SER A 159 4.54 15.36 4.34
C SER A 159 5.86 15.18 5.09
N ASP A 160 6.28 16.26 5.76
CA ASP A 160 7.45 16.31 6.64
C ASP A 160 7.06 16.20 8.13
N ASP A 161 5.78 15.99 8.41
CA ASP A 161 5.18 15.88 9.76
C ASP A 161 5.54 14.56 10.48
#